data_AF-A0AAU2YJY2-F1
#
_entry.id   AF-A0AAU2YJY2-F1
#
_cell.length_a   1.000
_cell.length_b   1.000
_cell.length_c   1.000
_cell.angle_alpha   90.00
_cell.angle_beta   90.00
_cell.angle_gamma   90.00
#
_symmetry.space_group_name_H-M   'P 1'
#
loop_
_entity.id
_entity.type
_entity.pdbx_description
1 polymer ?
#
loop_
_entity_poly.entity_id
_entity_poly.type
_entity_poly.pdbx_seq_one_letter_code
_entity_poly.pdbx_strand_id
1 'polypeptide(L)'
;MTPVETLAHLSELLVREHEKPVNNKYHAARDFTAKLLKLPSSRVYFTYISKAANFSVRAVQSDAAVQASVVVALIKLRGEDEDAATHRAARKLALRTGKTLLLLQRASPDSLQWNIMGGYFMSADLKSQSIVDNLVNSFGPIPFEPINVSPDEAVSGVLDFFDRVGLSGAGVGAALSRRQDISSIVQFAAASSAAGLSAAETAVIAQRRTLISELKRMIADPATTETDLHRKIRGNYWIFGGRYTGVARGSIVPMDRYDIPLFCADGSLHIIELKGSYIPDLVERHRQHLIPGKEVHKATMQAANYIRQLDEGGAALETLYRNSGLNYDLRRGRATVIIGNQDFVDIPEDPVRQLGAVTRPMIDQTIRTYDSLINRIDVLTWADLLDSAERSLRFESEISADYASTGDDPDSSAGDDSEEEPDNDQNPTLFD
;
A
#
# COMPACT_ATOMS: atom_id res chain seq x y z
N MET A 1 -1.14 34.90 -14.29
CA MET A 1 -0.23 35.81 -13.58
C MET A 1 1.15 35.57 -14.16
N THR A 2 1.91 36.62 -14.42
CA THR A 2 3.32 36.50 -14.78
C THR A 2 4.13 35.96 -13.59
N PRO A 3 5.34 35.42 -13.79
CA PRO A 3 6.24 35.04 -12.70
C PRO A 3 6.42 36.13 -11.62
N VAL A 4 6.61 37.37 -12.07
CA VAL A 4 6.80 38.54 -11.20
C VAL A 4 5.54 38.84 -10.38
N GLU A 5 4.37 38.84 -11.02
CA GLU A 5 3.08 39.03 -10.34
C GLU A 5 2.80 37.92 -9.32
N THR A 6 3.18 36.68 -9.66
CA THR A 6 2.97 35.50 -8.81
C THR A 6 3.80 35.59 -7.53
N LEU A 7 5.09 35.97 -7.64
CA LEU A 7 5.95 36.19 -6.49
C LEU A 7 5.55 37.42 -5.66
N ALA A 8 5.12 38.50 -6.32
CA ALA A 8 4.63 39.71 -5.65
C ALA A 8 3.37 39.40 -4.83
N HIS A 9 2.42 38.66 -5.39
CA HIS A 9 1.21 38.26 -4.69
C HIS A 9 1.50 37.30 -3.53
N LEU A 10 2.39 36.31 -3.73
CA LEU A 10 2.83 35.45 -2.62
C LEU A 10 3.45 36.29 -1.49
N SER A 11 4.28 37.28 -1.83
CA SER A 11 4.90 38.18 -0.84
C SER A 11 3.84 38.95 -0.03
N GLU A 12 2.81 39.48 -0.69
CA GLU A 12 1.68 40.15 -0.04
C GLU A 12 0.95 39.24 0.96
N LEU A 13 0.69 37.99 0.57
CA LEU A 13 0.04 36.99 1.43
C LEU A 13 0.89 36.65 2.66
N LEU A 14 2.20 36.46 2.46
CA LEU A 14 3.14 36.13 3.53
C LEU A 14 3.24 37.24 4.59
N VAL A 15 3.16 38.51 4.17
CA VAL A 15 3.22 39.68 5.06
C VAL A 15 1.98 39.77 5.94
N ARG A 16 0.79 39.68 5.34
CA ARG A 16 -0.50 39.76 6.06
C ARG A 16 -0.66 38.70 7.15
N GLU A 17 0.05 37.58 7.03
CA GLU A 17 -0.10 36.42 7.89
C GLU A 17 1.05 36.27 8.91
N HIS A 18 2.18 36.95 8.72
CA HIS A 18 3.34 36.84 9.63
C HIS A 18 3.08 37.45 11.02
N GLU A 19 2.22 38.47 11.10
CA GLU A 19 1.88 39.21 12.34
C GLU A 19 0.79 38.57 13.20
N LYS A 20 0.12 37.49 12.71
CA LYS A 20 -1.00 36.86 13.43
C LYS A 20 -0.52 35.83 14.49
N PRO A 21 -1.20 35.70 15.64
CA PRO A 21 -0.86 34.70 16.65
C PRO A 21 -1.15 33.26 16.18
N VAL A 22 -0.03 32.56 15.96
CA VAL A 22 0.34 31.13 15.95
C VAL A 22 -0.56 30.06 15.31
N ASN A 23 -1.89 30.04 15.41
CA ASN A 23 -2.61 28.81 15.02
C ASN A 23 -2.87 28.64 13.51
N ASN A 24 -2.72 29.72 12.73
CA ASN A 24 -3.13 29.76 11.32
C ASN A 24 -2.16 30.58 10.46
N LYS A 25 -0.85 30.44 10.68
CA LYS A 25 0.16 31.19 9.91
C LYS A 25 0.26 30.62 8.49
N TYR A 26 0.16 31.51 7.50
CA TYR A 26 0.37 31.22 6.08
C TYR A 26 -0.75 30.46 5.34
N HIS A 27 -2.00 30.44 5.81
CA HIS A 27 -3.06 29.69 5.11
C HIS A 27 -3.34 30.24 3.72
N ALA A 28 -3.44 31.55 3.57
CA ALA A 28 -3.71 32.15 2.27
C ALA A 28 -2.53 31.91 1.32
N ALA A 29 -1.30 32.08 1.79
CA ALA A 29 -0.10 31.74 1.02
C ALA A 29 -0.07 30.24 0.64
N ARG A 30 -0.42 29.36 1.58
CA ARG A 30 -0.49 27.91 1.36
C ARG A 30 -1.54 27.53 0.33
N ASP A 31 -2.75 28.06 0.44
CA ASP A 31 -3.84 27.78 -0.51
C ASP A 31 -3.53 28.33 -1.90
N PHE A 32 -2.89 29.50 -1.96
CA PHE A 32 -2.41 30.07 -3.21
C PHE A 32 -1.36 29.17 -3.87
N THR A 33 -0.30 28.80 -3.15
CA THR A 33 0.73 27.90 -3.67
C THR A 33 0.17 26.52 -4.03
N ALA A 34 -0.74 25.96 -3.23
CA ALA A 34 -1.36 24.68 -3.52
C ALA A 34 -2.16 24.69 -4.83
N LYS A 35 -2.89 25.78 -5.12
CA LYS A 35 -3.58 25.97 -6.42
C LYS A 35 -2.60 26.02 -7.58
N LEU A 36 -1.49 26.75 -7.45
CA LEU A 36 -0.44 26.82 -8.49
C LEU A 36 0.14 25.43 -8.78
N LEU A 37 0.35 24.64 -7.74
CA LEU A 37 0.94 23.30 -7.83
C LEU A 37 -0.07 22.19 -8.14
N LYS A 38 -1.36 22.51 -8.23
CA LYS A 38 -2.45 21.53 -8.35
C LYS A 38 -2.39 20.45 -7.25
N LEU A 39 -2.02 20.86 -6.03
CA LEU A 39 -1.93 20.00 -4.85
C LEU A 39 -3.03 20.36 -3.85
N PRO A 40 -3.45 19.43 -2.97
CA PRO A 40 -4.23 19.80 -1.78
C PRO A 40 -3.43 20.74 -0.88
N SER A 41 -4.07 21.73 -0.25
CA SER A 41 -3.39 22.64 0.68
C SER A 41 -2.65 21.94 1.82
N SER A 42 -3.14 20.76 2.26
CA SER A 42 -2.48 19.93 3.26
C SER A 42 -1.12 19.37 2.81
N ARG A 43 -0.81 19.41 1.51
CA ARG A 43 0.47 18.95 0.94
C ARG A 43 1.50 20.08 0.77
N VAL A 44 1.17 21.31 1.15
CA VAL A 44 2.08 22.46 1.11
C VAL A 44 2.30 22.95 2.54
N TYR A 45 3.56 23.10 2.95
CA TYR A 45 3.90 23.56 4.29
C TYR A 45 4.85 24.74 4.26
N PHE A 46 4.44 25.83 4.90
CA PHE A 46 5.27 27.02 5.08
C PHE A 46 5.91 26.98 6.47
N THR A 47 7.20 27.31 6.54
CA THR A 47 7.89 27.42 7.82
C THR A 47 8.89 28.54 7.83
N TYR A 48 8.98 29.23 8.97
CA TYR A 48 9.97 30.29 9.16
C TYR A 48 11.24 29.72 9.78
N ILE A 49 12.35 29.91 9.08
CA ILE A 49 13.66 29.43 9.48
C ILE A 49 14.51 30.62 9.95
N SER A 50 14.56 30.77 11.27
CA SER A 50 15.36 31.82 11.89
C SER A 50 16.86 31.51 11.93
N LYS A 51 17.27 30.23 11.80
CA LYS A 51 18.65 29.69 11.85
C LYS A 51 18.72 28.38 11.05
N ALA A 52 19.83 28.12 10.34
CA ALA A 52 19.97 26.92 9.50
C ALA A 52 19.73 25.60 10.27
N ALA A 53 20.20 25.50 11.52
CA ALA A 53 19.98 24.32 12.37
C ALA A 53 18.48 23.98 12.58
N ASN A 54 17.59 24.97 12.47
CA ASN A 54 16.16 24.81 12.72
C ASN A 54 15.41 24.07 11.61
N PHE A 55 16.00 23.90 10.41
CA PHE A 55 15.40 23.10 9.33
C PHE A 55 15.05 21.68 9.82
N SER A 56 16.01 21.04 10.48
CA SER A 56 15.88 19.66 10.92
C SER A 56 14.77 19.46 11.95
N VAL A 57 14.57 20.45 12.81
CA VAL A 57 13.62 20.48 13.91
C VAL A 57 12.21 20.76 13.39
N ARG A 58 12.06 21.79 12.53
CA ARG A 58 10.75 22.27 12.05
C ARG A 58 10.07 21.32 11.07
N ALA A 59 10.83 20.50 10.36
CA ALA A 59 10.29 19.57 9.38
C ALA A 59 9.76 18.26 9.98
N VAL A 60 10.13 17.94 11.23
CA VAL A 60 9.79 16.67 11.88
C VAL A 60 8.78 16.86 13.02
N GLN A 61 8.71 18.05 13.61
CA GLN A 61 7.87 18.32 14.79
C GLN A 61 6.40 18.64 14.49
N SER A 62 6.03 18.88 13.24
CA SER A 62 4.65 19.24 12.88
C SER A 62 4.04 18.18 11.97
N ASP A 63 2.85 17.68 12.33
CA ASP A 63 2.10 16.73 11.51
C ASP A 63 1.84 17.28 10.09
N ALA A 64 1.60 18.60 9.97
CA ALA A 64 1.46 19.27 8.68
C ALA A 64 2.77 19.25 7.88
N ALA A 65 3.92 19.44 8.54
CA ALA A 65 5.21 19.32 7.88
C ALA A 65 5.47 17.90 7.42
N VAL A 66 5.08 16.89 8.23
CA VAL A 66 5.22 15.46 7.91
C VAL A 66 4.43 15.11 6.65
N GLN A 67 3.16 15.54 6.55
CA GLN A 67 2.28 15.23 5.43
C GLN A 67 2.58 15.99 4.12
N ALA A 68 3.34 17.09 4.21
CA ALA A 68 3.65 17.93 3.07
C ALA A 68 4.50 17.22 2.00
N SER A 69 4.17 17.47 0.72
CA SER A 69 5.02 17.13 -0.42
C SER A 69 5.97 18.27 -0.77
N VAL A 70 5.60 19.51 -0.45
CA VAL A 70 6.41 20.71 -0.66
C VAL A 70 6.57 21.49 0.63
N VAL A 71 7.81 21.85 0.93
CA VAL A 71 8.13 22.73 2.06
C VAL A 71 8.67 24.05 1.51
N VAL A 72 7.99 25.14 1.84
CA VAL A 72 8.42 26.51 1.53
C VAL A 72 9.07 27.10 2.77
N ALA A 73 10.39 27.22 2.74
CA ALA A 73 11.17 27.74 3.84
C ALA A 73 11.36 29.26 3.70
N LEU A 74 10.84 30.00 4.66
CA LEU A 74 10.95 31.43 4.77
C LEU A 74 12.17 31.77 5.63
N ILE A 75 13.24 32.22 4.98
CA ILE A 75 14.55 32.46 5.56
C ILE A 75 14.68 33.93 5.93
N LYS A 76 15.11 34.18 7.17
CA LYS A 76 15.50 35.53 7.59
C LYS A 76 16.72 35.96 6.78
N LEU A 77 16.74 37.19 6.26
CA LEU A 77 17.92 37.73 5.57
C LEU A 77 19.17 37.65 6.46
N ARG A 78 20.25 37.13 5.88
CA ARG A 78 21.51 36.80 6.56
C ARG A 78 22.69 37.07 5.60
N GLY A 79 23.92 37.05 6.11
CA GLY A 79 25.15 37.19 5.30
C GLY A 79 25.53 35.90 4.58
N GLU A 80 26.45 35.99 3.61
CA GLU A 80 26.80 34.91 2.66
C GLU A 80 27.17 33.57 3.33
N ASP A 81 27.91 33.59 4.44
CA ASP A 81 28.30 32.36 5.16
C ASP A 81 27.11 31.57 5.73
N GLU A 82 26.06 32.28 6.16
CA GLU A 82 24.84 31.65 6.68
C GLU A 82 23.92 31.15 5.57
N ASP A 83 24.02 31.70 4.36
CA ASP A 83 23.29 31.20 3.18
C ASP A 83 23.84 29.84 2.76
N ALA A 84 25.17 29.68 2.71
CA ALA A 84 25.80 28.39 2.44
C ALA A 84 25.41 27.34 3.49
N ALA A 85 25.35 27.71 4.77
CA ALA A 85 24.88 26.81 5.84
C ALA A 85 23.39 26.45 5.67
N THR A 86 22.57 27.40 5.22
CA THR A 86 21.15 27.21 4.95
C THR A 86 20.93 26.25 3.79
N HIS A 87 21.65 26.41 2.68
CA HIS A 87 21.63 25.51 1.53
C HIS A 87 22.06 24.09 1.93
N ARG A 88 23.15 23.92 2.69
CA ARG A 88 23.56 22.60 3.23
C ARG A 88 22.48 21.96 4.10
N ALA A 89 21.83 22.73 4.97
CA ALA A 89 20.76 22.25 5.83
C ALA A 89 19.50 21.87 5.04
N ALA A 90 19.14 22.67 4.04
CA ALA A 90 18.02 22.40 3.13
C ALA A 90 18.28 21.13 2.30
N ARG A 91 19.46 21.00 1.67
CA ARG A 91 19.86 19.79 0.93
C ARG A 91 19.77 18.54 1.80
N LYS A 92 20.32 18.60 3.02
CA LYS A 92 20.25 17.50 3.99
C LYS A 92 18.81 17.16 4.39
N LEU A 93 17.94 18.16 4.48
CA LEU A 93 16.53 17.93 4.77
C LEU A 93 15.80 17.26 3.59
N ALA A 94 16.03 17.73 2.36
CA ALA A 94 15.46 17.09 1.16
C ALA A 94 15.93 15.63 1.06
N LEU A 95 17.23 15.37 1.20
CA LEU A 95 17.78 14.01 1.27
C LEU A 95 17.07 13.13 2.29
N ARG A 96 16.89 13.65 3.51
CA ARG A 96 16.31 12.89 4.62
C ARG A 96 14.81 12.64 4.48
N THR A 97 14.09 13.53 3.81
CA THR A 97 12.62 13.50 3.81
C THR A 97 11.99 13.20 2.44
N GLY A 98 12.78 13.24 1.37
CA GLY A 98 12.33 13.13 -0.01
C GLY A 98 11.46 14.30 -0.49
N LYS A 99 11.36 15.39 0.29
CA LYS A 99 10.45 16.51 -0.01
C LYS A 99 11.09 17.53 -0.92
N THR A 100 10.29 18.12 -1.80
CA THR A 100 10.67 19.30 -2.58
C THR A 100 10.76 20.51 -1.65
N LEU A 101 11.89 21.21 -1.66
CA LEU A 101 12.13 22.42 -0.89
C LEU A 101 12.22 23.63 -1.80
N LEU A 102 11.47 24.68 -1.47
CA LEU A 102 11.62 26.02 -2.04
C LEU A 102 12.11 26.98 -0.95
N LEU A 103 13.18 27.72 -1.24
CA LEU A 103 13.80 28.65 -0.32
C LEU A 103 13.46 30.09 -0.72
N LEU A 104 12.82 30.82 0.19
CA LEU A 104 12.49 32.24 0.03
C LEU A 104 13.22 33.05 1.10
N GLN A 105 13.84 34.17 0.73
CA GLN A 105 14.51 35.08 1.64
C GLN A 105 13.98 36.49 1.47
N ARG A 106 13.88 37.25 2.57
CA ARG A 106 13.51 38.67 2.47
C ARG A 106 14.59 39.46 1.74
N ALA A 107 14.19 40.40 0.90
CA ALA A 107 15.12 41.26 0.15
C ALA A 107 15.95 42.21 1.05
N SER A 108 15.38 42.65 2.17
CA SER A 108 16.05 43.41 3.23
C SER A 108 15.41 43.04 4.59
N PRO A 109 16.01 43.34 5.75
CA PRO A 109 15.39 43.02 7.05
C PRO A 109 14.00 43.65 7.21
N ASP A 110 13.85 44.87 6.67
CA ASP A 110 12.63 45.68 6.73
C ASP A 110 11.76 45.54 5.47
N SER A 111 12.21 44.79 4.47
CA SER A 111 11.45 44.57 3.24
C SER A 111 10.33 43.57 3.43
N LEU A 112 9.21 43.87 2.78
CA LEU A 112 8.05 43.01 2.65
C LEU A 112 8.15 42.09 1.41
N GLN A 113 9.20 42.24 0.61
CA GLN A 113 9.44 41.45 -0.60
C GLN A 113 10.28 40.21 -0.29
N TRP A 114 9.88 39.10 -0.89
CA TRP A 114 10.60 37.83 -0.84
C TRP A 114 11.26 37.52 -2.19
N ASN A 115 12.50 37.08 -2.13
CA ASN A 115 13.29 36.61 -3.27
C ASN A 115 13.44 35.10 -3.19
N ILE A 116 13.47 34.45 -4.35
CA ILE A 116 13.73 33.02 -4.45
C ILE A 116 15.24 32.81 -4.39
N MET A 117 15.72 32.07 -3.38
CA MET A 117 17.13 31.69 -3.29
C MET A 117 17.45 30.44 -4.12
N GLY A 118 16.47 29.58 -4.31
CA GLY A 118 16.62 28.29 -4.99
C GLY A 118 15.79 27.20 -4.33
N GLY A 119 16.15 25.95 -4.60
CA GLY A 119 15.46 24.83 -4.01
C GLY A 119 16.18 23.50 -4.21
N TYR A 120 15.61 22.46 -3.62
CA TYR A 120 16.17 21.12 -3.63
C TYR A 120 15.07 20.10 -3.87
N PHE A 121 15.37 19.07 -4.65
CA PHE A 121 14.44 17.98 -4.91
C PHE A 121 15.18 16.70 -5.26
N MET A 122 14.53 15.56 -5.10
CA MET A 122 15.09 14.26 -5.49
C MET A 122 14.88 14.08 -6.99
N SER A 123 15.96 13.98 -7.76
CA SER A 123 15.88 13.90 -9.23
C SER A 123 15.17 12.63 -9.73
N ALA A 124 15.26 11.55 -8.96
CA ALA A 124 14.60 10.28 -9.27
C ALA A 124 13.09 10.26 -8.95
N ASP A 125 12.56 11.26 -8.21
CA ASP A 125 11.13 11.31 -7.88
C ASP A 125 10.33 12.10 -8.93
N LEU A 126 9.60 11.40 -9.80
CA LEU A 126 8.74 11.98 -10.83
C LEU A 126 7.72 12.98 -10.27
N LYS A 127 7.26 12.76 -9.03
CA LYS A 127 6.33 13.70 -8.38
C LYS A 127 7.04 14.99 -7.98
N SER A 128 8.24 14.88 -7.42
CA SER A 128 9.09 16.05 -7.13
C SER A 128 9.45 16.80 -8.40
N GLN A 129 9.75 16.10 -9.50
CA GLN A 129 10.01 16.71 -10.80
C GLN A 129 8.79 17.52 -11.29
N SER A 130 7.59 16.92 -11.26
CA SER A 130 6.36 17.64 -11.65
C SER A 130 6.08 18.86 -10.78
N ILE A 131 6.38 18.79 -9.48
CA ILE A 131 6.27 19.93 -8.57
C ILE A 131 7.25 21.04 -8.95
N VAL A 132 8.50 20.69 -9.24
CA VAL A 132 9.53 21.63 -9.67
C VAL A 132 9.13 22.30 -10.98
N ASP A 133 8.65 21.55 -11.97
CA ASP A 133 8.19 22.09 -13.24
C ASP A 133 7.05 23.09 -13.02
N ASN A 134 6.07 22.77 -12.15
CA ASN A 134 4.99 23.69 -11.82
C ASN A 134 5.49 24.95 -11.08
N LEU A 135 6.50 24.83 -10.21
CA LEU A 135 7.12 25.97 -9.54
C LEU A 135 7.85 26.87 -10.53
N VAL A 136 8.67 26.30 -11.42
CA VAL A 136 9.40 27.05 -12.45
C VAL A 136 8.43 27.73 -13.42
N ASN A 137 7.36 27.04 -13.83
CA ASN A 137 6.32 27.64 -14.68
C ASN A 137 5.58 28.80 -13.98
N SER A 138 5.37 28.70 -12.67
CA SER A 138 4.60 29.71 -11.91
C SER A 138 5.44 30.92 -11.49
N PHE A 139 6.70 30.69 -11.11
CA PHE A 139 7.58 31.70 -10.50
C PHE A 139 8.76 32.10 -11.40
N GLY A 140 8.89 31.51 -12.59
CA GLY A 140 10.00 31.75 -13.50
C GLY A 140 11.21 30.85 -13.19
N PRO A 141 12.37 31.12 -13.81
CA PRO A 141 13.58 30.34 -13.59
C PRO A 141 13.99 30.32 -12.11
N ILE A 142 14.05 29.13 -11.52
CA ILE A 142 14.49 28.91 -10.14
C ILE A 142 15.74 28.02 -10.17
N PRO A 143 16.83 28.35 -9.45
CA PRO A 143 17.99 27.50 -9.34
C PRO A 143 17.70 26.32 -8.40
N PHE A 144 16.98 25.31 -8.90
CA PHE A 144 16.81 24.04 -8.22
C PHE A 144 18.08 23.19 -8.39
N GLU A 145 18.61 22.70 -7.27
CA GLU A 145 19.69 21.72 -7.28
C GLU A 145 19.06 20.31 -7.20
N PRO A 146 19.15 19.50 -8.28
CA PRO A 146 18.73 18.11 -8.23
C PRO A 146 19.66 17.33 -7.31
N ILE A 147 19.07 16.57 -6.39
CA ILE A 147 19.80 15.67 -5.52
C ILE A 147 19.81 14.30 -6.18
N ASN A 148 20.94 14.00 -6.82
CA ASN A 148 21.27 12.66 -7.26
C ASN A 148 21.80 11.90 -6.05
N VAL A 149 21.12 10.83 -5.66
CA VAL A 149 21.59 9.94 -4.60
C VAL A 149 22.01 8.66 -5.29
N SER A 150 23.23 8.18 -5.03
CA SER A 150 23.55 6.81 -5.43
C SER A 150 22.66 5.86 -4.61
N PRO A 151 22.27 4.71 -5.18
CA PRO A 151 21.49 3.71 -4.45
C PRO A 151 22.08 3.38 -3.07
N ASP A 152 23.41 3.32 -2.98
CA ASP A 152 24.14 3.02 -1.74
C ASP A 152 24.07 4.15 -0.70
N GLU A 153 24.10 5.41 -1.11
CA GLU A 153 23.99 6.56 -0.19
C GLU A 153 22.57 6.72 0.36
N ALA A 154 21.55 6.38 -0.43
CA ALA A 154 20.16 6.39 0.02
C ALA A 154 19.93 5.32 1.09
N VAL A 155 20.44 4.11 0.85
CA VAL A 155 20.39 3.00 1.80
C VAL A 155 21.20 3.33 3.05
N SER A 156 22.43 3.83 2.90
CA SER A 156 23.29 4.18 4.02
C SER A 156 22.70 5.32 4.86
N GLY A 157 22.10 6.35 4.26
CA GLY A 157 21.47 7.44 5.00
C GLY A 157 20.21 7.02 5.77
N VAL A 158 19.49 6.02 5.25
CA VAL A 158 18.34 5.39 5.92
C VAL A 158 18.81 4.49 7.07
N LEU A 159 19.86 3.68 6.87
CA LEU A 159 20.46 2.83 7.90
C LEU A 159 21.10 3.65 9.04
N ASP A 160 21.82 4.72 8.71
CA ASP A 160 22.47 5.62 9.68
C ASP A 160 21.44 6.40 10.52
N PHE A 161 20.25 6.65 9.97
CA PHE A 161 19.11 7.15 10.74
C PHE A 161 18.63 6.10 11.74
N PHE A 162 18.45 4.84 11.33
CA PHE A 162 17.95 3.76 12.18
C PHE A 162 18.90 3.39 13.33
N ASP A 163 20.21 3.37 13.08
CA ASP A 163 21.22 3.15 14.11
C ASP A 163 21.19 4.25 15.19
N ARG A 164 20.97 5.51 14.81
CA ARG A 164 20.85 6.63 15.77
C ARG A 164 19.58 6.62 16.61
N VAL A 165 18.51 5.95 16.13
CA VAL A 165 17.27 5.75 16.92
C VAL A 165 17.29 4.44 17.70
N GLY A 166 18.41 3.69 17.67
CA GLY A 166 18.60 2.45 18.42
C GLY A 166 17.85 1.25 17.86
N LEU A 167 17.56 1.23 16.55
CA LEU A 167 16.81 0.16 15.88
C LEU A 167 17.76 -0.70 15.04
N SER A 168 17.94 -1.96 15.42
CA SER A 168 18.66 -2.95 14.61
C SER A 168 17.90 -3.27 13.30
N GLY A 169 18.54 -3.90 12.30
CA GLY A 169 17.88 -4.26 11.03
C GLY A 169 16.54 -5.02 11.17
N ALA A 170 16.35 -5.80 12.24
CA ALA A 170 15.06 -6.41 12.59
C ALA A 170 14.06 -5.41 13.21
N GLY A 171 14.55 -4.42 13.97
CA GLY A 171 13.79 -3.28 14.47
C GLY A 171 13.37 -2.30 13.39
N VAL A 172 14.11 -2.20 12.28
CA VAL A 172 13.75 -1.41 11.10
C VAL A 172 12.44 -1.93 10.49
N GLY A 173 12.32 -3.23 10.23
CA GLY A 173 11.08 -3.84 9.74
C GLY A 173 9.86 -3.60 10.64
N ALA A 174 10.06 -3.65 11.97
CA ALA A 174 9.00 -3.38 12.94
C ALA A 174 8.63 -1.88 13.04
N ALA A 175 9.60 -0.97 12.89
CA ALA A 175 9.37 0.47 12.85
C ALA A 175 8.69 0.91 11.53
N LEU A 176 9.03 0.26 10.42
CA LEU A 176 8.40 0.42 9.10
C LEU A 176 6.92 0.01 9.12
N SER A 177 6.57 -1.06 9.85
CA SER A 177 5.20 -1.58 9.96
C SER A 177 4.25 -0.67 10.76
N ARG A 178 4.79 0.19 11.64
CA ARG A 178 3.98 1.05 12.54
C ARG A 178 3.68 2.44 11.98
N ARG A 179 4.17 2.79 10.78
CA ARG A 179 4.17 4.16 10.28
C ARG A 179 3.71 4.24 8.82
N GLN A 180 2.57 4.89 8.57
CA GLN A 180 1.96 5.02 7.24
C GLN A 180 2.73 5.96 6.28
N ASP A 181 3.73 6.68 6.78
CA ASP A 181 4.53 7.69 6.08
C ASP A 181 5.77 7.13 5.36
N ILE A 182 6.09 5.83 5.51
CA ILE A 182 7.32 5.23 4.95
C ILE A 182 7.08 4.51 3.61
N SER A 183 5.81 4.37 3.19
CA SER A 183 5.46 3.84 1.86
C SER A 183 6.19 4.58 0.72
N SER A 184 6.42 5.88 0.85
CA SER A 184 7.15 6.69 -0.12
C SER A 184 8.66 6.44 -0.14
N ILE A 185 9.29 6.04 0.98
CA ILE A 185 10.73 5.73 1.02
C ILE A 185 10.99 4.32 0.49
N VAL A 186 10.08 3.37 0.78
CA VAL A 186 10.11 2.03 0.19
C VAL A 186 9.84 2.10 -1.32
N GLN A 187 8.88 2.91 -1.76
CA GLN A 187 8.66 3.17 -3.19
C GLN A 187 9.86 3.86 -3.84
N PHE A 188 10.51 4.79 -3.16
CA PHE A 188 11.71 5.46 -3.67
C PHE A 188 12.90 4.50 -3.77
N ALA A 189 13.19 3.72 -2.73
CA ALA A 189 14.25 2.71 -2.74
C ALA A 189 13.98 1.64 -3.81
N ALA A 190 12.74 1.17 -3.91
CA ALA A 190 12.30 0.21 -4.93
C ALA A 190 12.40 0.75 -6.37
N ALA A 191 12.07 2.02 -6.58
CA ALA A 191 12.16 2.65 -7.89
C ALA A 191 13.59 3.03 -8.30
N SER A 192 14.55 3.04 -7.37
CA SER A 192 15.90 3.57 -7.59
C SER A 192 16.97 2.51 -7.86
N SER A 193 16.71 1.23 -7.56
CA SER A 193 17.59 0.11 -7.92
C SER A 193 16.92 -1.25 -7.77
N ALA A 194 17.41 -2.25 -8.50
CA ALA A 194 17.00 -3.65 -8.34
C ALA A 194 17.19 -4.16 -6.90
N ALA A 195 18.29 -3.75 -6.24
CA ALA A 195 18.55 -4.08 -4.84
C ALA A 195 17.53 -3.44 -3.87
N GLY A 196 17.12 -2.19 -4.13
CA GLY A 196 16.10 -1.52 -3.33
C GLY A 196 14.70 -2.11 -3.54
N LEU A 197 14.39 -2.59 -4.74
CA LEU A 197 13.16 -3.31 -5.04
C LEU A 197 13.12 -4.65 -4.30
N SER A 198 14.20 -5.42 -4.37
CA SER A 198 14.34 -6.69 -3.66
C SER A 198 14.23 -6.52 -2.13
N ALA A 199 14.85 -5.48 -1.57
CA ALA A 199 14.74 -5.17 -0.14
C ALA A 199 13.31 -4.77 0.27
N ALA A 200 12.61 -4.00 -0.57
CA ALA A 200 11.22 -3.63 -0.37
C ALA A 200 10.29 -4.84 -0.41
N GLU A 201 10.44 -5.72 -1.40
CA GLU A 201 9.69 -6.97 -1.52
C GLU A 201 9.90 -7.86 -0.31
N THR A 202 11.16 -8.05 0.10
CA THR A 202 11.52 -8.84 1.29
C THR A 202 10.85 -8.29 2.55
N ALA A 203 10.85 -6.96 2.72
CA ALA A 203 10.20 -6.31 3.86
C ALA A 203 8.68 -6.50 3.86
N VAL A 204 8.03 -6.40 2.69
CA VAL A 204 6.60 -6.66 2.53
C VAL A 204 6.27 -8.12 2.85
N ILE A 205 7.03 -9.07 2.33
CA ILE A 205 6.85 -10.50 2.61
C ILE A 205 7.01 -10.78 4.10
N ALA A 206 8.02 -10.21 4.76
CA ALA A 206 8.23 -10.36 6.19
C ALA A 206 7.03 -9.83 7.00
N GLN A 207 6.52 -8.65 6.65
CA GLN A 207 5.33 -8.08 7.30
C GLN A 207 4.10 -8.97 7.11
N ARG A 208 3.88 -9.47 5.90
CA ARG A 208 2.77 -10.39 5.58
C ARG A 208 2.87 -11.69 6.38
N ARG A 209 4.07 -12.24 6.56
CA ARG A 209 4.30 -13.42 7.42
C ARG A 209 4.00 -13.13 8.88
N THR A 210 4.40 -11.98 9.43
CA THR A 210 4.03 -11.59 10.80
C THR A 210 2.51 -11.53 10.97
N LEU A 211 1.78 -10.94 10.02
CA LEU A 211 0.32 -10.90 10.04
C LEU A 211 -0.30 -12.29 10.06
N ILE A 212 0.17 -13.22 9.20
CA ILE A 212 -0.32 -14.61 9.19
C ILE A 212 -0.07 -15.27 10.54
N SER A 213 1.12 -15.14 11.11
CA SER A 213 1.44 -15.73 12.42
C SER A 213 0.52 -15.20 13.54
N GLU A 214 0.22 -13.90 13.53
CA GLU A 214 -0.71 -13.30 14.48
C GLU A 214 -2.14 -13.81 14.29
N LEU A 215 -2.62 -13.91 13.04
CA LEU A 215 -3.92 -14.47 12.72
C LEU A 215 -4.01 -15.95 13.13
N LYS A 216 -2.96 -16.75 12.89
CA LYS A 216 -2.88 -18.16 13.33
C LYS A 216 -3.05 -18.29 14.85
N ARG A 217 -2.42 -17.39 15.61
CA ARG A 217 -2.62 -17.34 17.07
C ARG A 217 -4.03 -16.94 17.45
N MET A 218 -4.62 -15.96 16.78
CA MET A 218 -6.00 -15.52 17.05
C MET A 218 -7.01 -16.64 16.78
N ILE A 219 -6.91 -17.35 15.65
CA ILE A 219 -7.88 -18.40 15.29
C ILE A 219 -7.78 -19.65 16.18
N ALA A 220 -6.68 -19.79 16.94
CA ALA A 220 -6.48 -20.85 17.93
C ALA A 220 -7.01 -20.47 19.32
N ASP A 221 -7.38 -19.21 19.54
CA ASP A 221 -7.95 -18.73 20.80
C ASP A 221 -9.50 -18.71 20.72
N PRO A 222 -10.21 -19.52 21.52
CA PRO A 222 -11.68 -19.51 21.59
C PRO A 222 -12.29 -18.15 21.95
N ALA A 223 -11.54 -17.27 22.61
CA ALA A 223 -12.02 -15.94 22.99
C ALA A 223 -11.98 -14.93 21.82
N THR A 224 -11.32 -15.26 20.71
CA THR A 224 -11.25 -14.39 19.54
C THR A 224 -12.63 -14.27 18.88
N THR A 225 -13.11 -13.03 18.75
CA THR A 225 -14.40 -12.76 18.10
C THR A 225 -14.25 -12.58 16.59
N GLU A 226 -15.36 -12.74 15.86
CA GLU A 226 -15.45 -12.41 14.43
C GLU A 226 -15.05 -10.96 14.15
N THR A 227 -15.42 -10.03 15.03
CA THR A 227 -15.06 -8.60 14.90
C THR A 227 -13.55 -8.39 15.01
N ASP A 228 -12.86 -9.13 15.86
CA ASP A 228 -11.40 -9.03 16.00
C ASP A 228 -10.69 -9.54 14.75
N LEU A 229 -11.15 -10.66 14.19
CA LEU A 229 -10.64 -11.21 12.93
C LEU A 229 -10.87 -10.27 11.75
N HIS A 230 -12.09 -9.72 11.62
CA HIS A 230 -12.40 -8.74 10.59
C HIS A 230 -11.51 -7.49 10.73
N ARG A 231 -11.37 -6.95 11.96
CA ARG A 231 -10.49 -5.79 12.21
C ARG A 231 -9.05 -6.09 11.80
N LYS A 232 -8.56 -7.31 12.04
CA LYS A 232 -7.19 -7.72 11.71
C LYS A 232 -6.96 -7.89 10.22
N ILE A 233 -7.94 -8.45 9.49
CA ILE A 233 -7.86 -8.64 8.04
C ILE A 233 -8.03 -7.34 7.26
N ARG A 234 -8.74 -6.33 7.79
CA ARG A 234 -9.01 -5.08 7.08
C ARG A 234 -7.73 -4.48 6.47
N GLY A 235 -7.74 -4.30 5.15
CA GLY A 235 -6.60 -3.77 4.38
C GLY A 235 -5.58 -4.82 3.92
N ASN A 236 -5.73 -6.09 4.29
CA ASN A 236 -4.84 -7.20 3.95
C ASN A 236 -5.49 -8.22 2.99
N TYR A 237 -6.20 -7.72 1.97
CA TYR A 237 -7.01 -8.55 1.06
C TYR A 237 -6.20 -9.49 0.17
N TRP A 238 -4.89 -9.29 0.08
CA TRP A 238 -3.96 -10.24 -0.56
C TRP A 238 -4.07 -11.65 0.01
N ILE A 239 -4.55 -11.79 1.26
CA ILE A 239 -4.76 -13.08 1.93
C ILE A 239 -5.78 -13.97 1.20
N PHE A 240 -6.67 -13.38 0.41
CA PHE A 240 -7.70 -14.09 -0.36
C PHE A 240 -7.23 -14.48 -1.78
N GLY A 241 -5.96 -14.22 -2.12
CA GLY A 241 -5.37 -14.47 -3.44
C GLY A 241 -5.19 -13.18 -4.27
N GLY A 242 -4.09 -13.04 -5.00
CA GLY A 242 -3.67 -11.81 -5.69
C GLY A 242 -4.51 -11.35 -6.90
N ARG A 243 -5.79 -11.71 -6.96
CA ARG A 243 -6.69 -11.45 -8.11
C ARG A 243 -7.49 -10.14 -8.01
N TYR A 244 -7.32 -9.38 -6.93
CA TYR A 244 -8.19 -8.24 -6.63
C TYR A 244 -7.54 -6.91 -7.00
N THR A 245 -8.30 -6.06 -7.69
CA THR A 245 -7.89 -4.72 -8.12
C THR A 245 -8.39 -3.61 -7.20
N GLY A 246 -9.32 -3.94 -6.29
CA GLY A 246 -9.84 -2.99 -5.32
C GLY A 246 -10.92 -3.56 -4.42
N VAL A 247 -11.42 -2.71 -3.54
CA VAL A 247 -12.52 -3.02 -2.61
C VAL A 247 -13.64 -2.03 -2.86
N ALA A 248 -14.87 -2.51 -2.97
CA ALA A 248 -16.01 -1.63 -3.13
C ALA A 248 -16.24 -0.81 -1.85
N ARG A 249 -16.52 0.48 -2.01
CA ARG A 249 -16.78 1.37 -0.88
C ARG A 249 -18.25 1.29 -0.48
N GLY A 250 -18.49 0.91 0.77
CA GLY A 250 -19.84 0.84 1.32
C GLY A 250 -20.65 -0.34 0.79
N SER A 251 -21.96 -0.19 0.78
CA SER A 251 -22.90 -1.20 0.30
C SER A 251 -23.07 -1.10 -1.22
N ILE A 252 -22.77 -2.18 -1.96
CA ILE A 252 -22.95 -2.23 -3.43
C ILE A 252 -24.43 -2.28 -3.81
N VAL A 253 -25.25 -2.98 -3.01
CA VAL A 253 -26.70 -3.10 -3.18
C VAL A 253 -27.34 -2.43 -1.96
N PRO A 254 -28.18 -1.40 -2.11
CA PRO A 254 -28.80 -0.71 -0.98
C PRO A 254 -29.38 -1.69 0.07
N MET A 255 -29.14 -1.41 1.36
CA MET A 255 -29.59 -2.18 2.54
C MET A 255 -28.81 -3.45 2.89
N ASP A 256 -27.91 -3.93 2.05
CA ASP A 256 -27.01 -5.03 2.42
C ASP A 256 -25.71 -4.53 3.05
N ARG A 257 -25.18 -5.25 4.03
CA ARG A 257 -23.84 -5.00 4.59
C ARG A 257 -22.96 -6.20 4.31
N TYR A 258 -22.19 -6.11 3.23
CA TYR A 258 -21.11 -7.05 2.92
C TYR A 258 -19.96 -6.84 3.89
N ASP A 259 -19.33 -7.93 4.35
CA ASP A 259 -18.12 -7.83 5.16
C ASP A 259 -16.96 -7.28 4.32
N ILE A 260 -16.62 -7.95 3.21
CA ILE A 260 -15.56 -7.50 2.31
C ILE A 260 -15.95 -7.75 0.84
N PRO A 261 -16.45 -6.73 0.13
CA PRO A 261 -16.71 -6.82 -1.30
C PRO A 261 -15.47 -6.45 -2.15
N LEU A 262 -14.88 -7.42 -2.83
CA LEU A 262 -13.64 -7.26 -3.60
C LEU A 262 -13.92 -7.26 -5.11
N PHE A 263 -13.33 -6.33 -5.85
CA PHE A 263 -13.34 -6.37 -7.31
C PHE A 263 -12.18 -7.20 -7.82
N CYS A 264 -12.48 -8.16 -8.69
CA CYS A 264 -11.50 -8.97 -9.39
C CYS A 264 -10.91 -8.22 -10.59
N ALA A 265 -9.74 -8.66 -11.05
CA ALA A 265 -9.10 -8.13 -12.26
C ALA A 265 -9.94 -8.29 -13.54
N ASP A 266 -10.83 -9.28 -13.59
CA ASP A 266 -11.77 -9.49 -14.69
C ASP A 266 -13.04 -8.62 -14.58
N GLY A 267 -13.11 -7.72 -13.60
CA GLY A 267 -14.24 -6.83 -13.36
C GLY A 267 -15.41 -7.46 -12.60
N SER A 268 -15.31 -8.75 -12.25
CA SER A 268 -16.33 -9.41 -11.42
C SER A 268 -16.24 -8.99 -9.95
N LEU A 269 -17.35 -9.18 -9.23
CA LEU A 269 -17.40 -8.96 -7.78
C LEU A 269 -17.18 -10.29 -7.04
N HIS A 270 -16.32 -10.29 -6.04
CA HIS A 270 -16.15 -11.40 -5.11
C HIS A 270 -16.44 -10.95 -3.68
N ILE A 271 -17.47 -11.51 -3.07
CA ILE A 271 -17.88 -11.21 -1.71
C ILE A 271 -17.19 -12.18 -0.76
N ILE A 272 -16.47 -11.65 0.23
CA ILE A 272 -15.98 -12.46 1.34
C ILE A 272 -16.92 -12.26 2.52
N GLU A 273 -17.53 -13.35 2.97
CA GLU A 273 -18.35 -13.40 4.20
C GLU A 273 -17.52 -14.03 5.31
N LEU A 274 -17.33 -13.31 6.41
CA LEU A 274 -16.51 -13.75 7.53
C LEU A 274 -17.39 -14.26 8.67
N LYS A 275 -16.98 -15.37 9.27
CA LYS A 275 -17.55 -15.89 10.52
C LYS A 275 -16.44 -16.13 11.54
N GLY A 276 -16.80 -16.23 12.81
CA GLY A 276 -15.86 -16.54 13.89
C GLY A 276 -15.06 -17.82 13.65
N SER A 277 -13.86 -17.90 14.23
CA SER A 277 -13.02 -19.11 14.19
C SER A 277 -13.46 -20.18 15.17
N TYR A 278 -14.11 -19.82 16.28
CA TYR A 278 -14.60 -20.77 17.27
C TYR A 278 -16.01 -21.26 16.95
N ILE A 279 -16.11 -22.44 16.32
CA ILE A 279 -17.38 -23.12 16.01
C ILE A 279 -17.18 -24.62 16.30
N PRO A 280 -17.55 -25.10 17.50
CA PRO A 280 -17.38 -26.51 17.88
C PRO A 280 -18.16 -27.46 16.98
N ASP A 281 -19.35 -27.05 16.55
CA ASP A 281 -20.24 -27.80 15.66
C ASP A 281 -20.00 -27.42 14.19
N LEU A 282 -18.74 -27.29 13.75
CA LEU A 282 -18.41 -26.97 12.35
C LEU A 282 -18.92 -28.06 11.40
N VAL A 283 -18.86 -29.30 11.86
CA VAL A 283 -19.52 -30.47 11.28
C VAL A 283 -20.24 -31.21 12.39
N GLU A 284 -21.23 -32.02 12.04
CA GLU A 284 -21.97 -32.85 12.99
C GLU A 284 -22.14 -34.28 12.45
N ARG A 285 -22.22 -35.24 13.37
CA ARG A 285 -22.45 -36.64 13.02
C ARG A 285 -23.94 -36.87 12.78
N HIS A 286 -24.30 -37.18 11.54
CA HIS A 286 -25.63 -37.59 11.16
C HIS A 286 -25.64 -39.07 10.76
N ARG A 287 -26.10 -39.93 11.69
CA ARG A 287 -26.04 -41.39 11.58
C ARG A 287 -24.60 -41.88 11.40
N GLN A 288 -24.26 -42.42 10.22
CA GLN A 288 -22.93 -42.92 9.89
C GLN A 288 -22.07 -41.91 9.12
N HIS A 289 -22.61 -40.74 8.78
CA HIS A 289 -21.93 -39.73 7.97
C HIS A 289 -21.70 -38.45 8.76
N LEU A 290 -20.74 -37.67 8.31
CA LEU A 290 -20.58 -36.29 8.75
C LEU A 290 -21.30 -35.38 7.77
N ILE A 291 -21.95 -34.37 8.30
CA ILE A 291 -22.56 -33.29 7.53
C ILE A 291 -22.04 -31.94 8.05
N PRO A 292 -22.04 -30.89 7.22
CA PRO A 292 -21.75 -29.54 7.69
C PRO A 292 -22.71 -29.13 8.80
N GLY A 293 -22.19 -28.44 9.80
CA GLY A 293 -23.00 -27.92 10.88
C GLY A 293 -23.93 -26.80 10.42
N LYS A 294 -24.91 -26.48 11.28
CA LYS A 294 -25.92 -25.44 11.03
C LYS A 294 -25.32 -24.09 10.65
N GLU A 295 -24.23 -23.68 11.31
CA GLU A 295 -23.61 -22.37 11.08
C GLU A 295 -22.93 -22.29 9.71
N VAL A 296 -22.36 -23.39 9.20
CA VAL A 296 -21.83 -23.47 7.83
C VAL A 296 -22.95 -23.26 6.82
N HIS A 297 -24.07 -23.97 6.97
CA HIS A 297 -25.20 -23.83 6.05
C HIS A 297 -25.79 -22.41 6.09
N LYS A 298 -25.97 -21.82 7.28
CA LYS A 298 -26.45 -20.43 7.41
C LYS A 298 -25.54 -19.42 6.73
N ALA A 299 -24.23 -19.49 6.97
CA ALA A 299 -23.28 -18.56 6.37
C ALA A 299 -23.24 -18.69 4.84
N THR A 300 -23.33 -19.93 4.34
CA THR A 300 -23.48 -20.20 2.91
C THR A 300 -24.76 -19.59 2.34
N MET A 301 -25.91 -19.78 3.00
CA MET A 301 -27.17 -19.23 2.55
C MET A 301 -27.21 -17.70 2.63
N GLN A 302 -26.49 -17.10 3.58
CA GLN A 302 -26.27 -15.66 3.63
C GLN A 302 -25.51 -15.18 2.40
N ALA A 303 -24.40 -15.84 2.03
CA ALA A 303 -23.66 -15.55 0.81
C ALA A 303 -24.50 -15.76 -0.47
N ALA A 304 -25.32 -16.81 -0.51
CA ALA A 304 -26.22 -17.08 -1.62
C ALA A 304 -27.26 -15.97 -1.81
N ASN A 305 -27.76 -15.40 -0.72
CA ASN A 305 -28.69 -14.27 -0.78
C ASN A 305 -28.05 -13.01 -1.36
N TYR A 306 -26.76 -12.76 -1.10
CA TYR A 306 -26.05 -11.67 -1.76
C TYR A 306 -25.92 -11.89 -3.26
N ILE A 307 -25.51 -13.10 -3.66
CA ILE A 307 -25.39 -13.44 -5.08
C ILE A 307 -26.73 -13.29 -5.80
N ARG A 308 -27.82 -13.78 -5.21
CA ARG A 308 -29.18 -13.60 -5.75
C ARG A 308 -29.52 -12.13 -5.96
N GLN A 309 -29.18 -11.26 -5.00
CA GLN A 309 -29.43 -9.82 -5.14
C GLN A 309 -28.58 -9.18 -6.24
N LEU A 310 -27.33 -9.61 -6.43
CA LEU A 310 -26.52 -9.18 -7.57
C LEU A 310 -27.12 -9.66 -8.90
N ASP A 311 -27.67 -10.87 -8.97
CA ASP A 311 -28.28 -11.38 -10.18
C ASP A 311 -29.58 -10.62 -10.52
N GLU A 312 -30.40 -10.29 -9.51
CA GLU A 312 -31.66 -9.55 -9.66
C GLU A 312 -31.45 -8.05 -9.96
N GLY A 313 -30.52 -7.40 -9.25
CA GLY A 313 -30.30 -5.95 -9.30
C GLY A 313 -29.07 -5.52 -10.13
N GLY A 314 -28.24 -6.46 -10.55
CA GLY A 314 -26.92 -6.21 -11.13
C GLY A 314 -26.94 -5.29 -12.34
N ALA A 315 -27.88 -5.49 -13.27
CA ALA A 315 -27.96 -4.68 -14.49
C ALA A 315 -28.16 -3.18 -14.23
N ALA A 316 -28.98 -2.84 -13.22
CA ALA A 316 -29.23 -1.46 -12.84
C ALA A 316 -27.99 -0.84 -12.17
N LEU A 317 -27.30 -1.62 -11.32
CA LEU A 317 -26.08 -1.19 -10.65
C LEU A 317 -24.90 -1.06 -11.62
N GLU A 318 -24.74 -1.99 -12.57
CA GLU A 318 -23.75 -1.92 -13.64
C GLU A 318 -23.93 -0.65 -14.47
N THR A 319 -25.17 -0.26 -14.77
CA THR A 319 -25.47 1.00 -15.47
C THR A 319 -25.01 2.21 -14.65
N LEU A 320 -25.27 2.21 -13.34
CA LEU A 320 -24.84 3.28 -12.43
C LEU A 320 -23.31 3.39 -12.37
N TYR A 321 -22.59 2.27 -12.22
CA TYR A 321 -21.13 2.25 -12.20
C TYR A 321 -20.53 2.68 -13.55
N ARG A 322 -21.13 2.25 -14.66
CA ARG A 322 -20.69 2.63 -16.02
C ARG A 322 -20.79 4.14 -16.24
N ASN A 323 -21.84 4.78 -15.74
CA ASN A 323 -21.99 6.24 -15.80
C ASN A 323 -20.92 6.99 -14.98
N SER A 324 -20.28 6.31 -14.01
CA SER A 324 -19.13 6.82 -13.26
C SER A 324 -17.76 6.45 -13.87
N GLY A 325 -17.75 5.81 -15.05
CA GLY A 325 -16.53 5.39 -15.75
C GLY A 325 -15.97 4.02 -15.30
N LEU A 326 -16.72 3.25 -14.52
CA LEU A 326 -16.31 1.94 -14.01
C LEU A 326 -17.09 0.83 -14.71
N ASN A 327 -16.40 -0.19 -15.23
CA ASN A 327 -17.04 -1.32 -15.89
C ASN A 327 -16.90 -2.57 -15.02
N TYR A 328 -17.99 -2.97 -14.36
CA TYR A 328 -18.05 -4.17 -13.53
C TYR A 328 -19.08 -5.15 -14.09
N ASP A 329 -18.83 -6.44 -13.86
CA ASP A 329 -19.77 -7.52 -14.18
C ASP A 329 -20.28 -8.12 -12.86
N LEU A 330 -21.43 -7.61 -12.41
CA LEU A 330 -22.02 -8.01 -11.13
C LEU A 330 -22.75 -9.35 -11.24
N ARG A 331 -23.21 -9.73 -12.44
CA ARG A 331 -23.83 -11.03 -12.72
C ARG A 331 -22.84 -12.19 -12.61
N ARG A 332 -21.55 -11.93 -12.80
CA ARG A 332 -20.48 -12.91 -12.53
C ARG A 332 -20.06 -12.95 -11.05
N GLY A 333 -20.83 -12.33 -10.17
CA GLY A 333 -20.56 -12.30 -8.73
C GLY A 333 -20.29 -13.67 -8.14
N ARG A 334 -19.30 -13.77 -7.25
CA ARG A 334 -18.98 -14.98 -6.47
C ARG A 334 -18.91 -14.65 -4.99
N ALA A 335 -18.89 -15.67 -4.15
CA ALA A 335 -18.64 -15.50 -2.73
C ALA A 335 -17.66 -16.52 -2.17
N THR A 336 -16.96 -16.17 -1.10
CA THR A 336 -16.23 -17.12 -0.26
C THR A 336 -16.66 -16.90 1.18
N VAL A 337 -17.08 -17.97 1.85
CA VAL A 337 -17.37 -18.01 3.28
C VAL A 337 -16.13 -18.51 4.00
N ILE A 338 -15.65 -17.74 4.98
CA ILE A 338 -14.54 -18.17 5.85
C ILE A 338 -15.08 -18.38 7.24
N ILE A 339 -15.04 -19.62 7.71
CA ILE A 339 -15.78 -20.03 8.90
C ILE A 339 -15.06 -21.11 9.70
N GLY A 340 -14.99 -20.91 11.02
CA GLY A 340 -14.51 -21.92 11.96
C GLY A 340 -13.03 -22.28 11.82
N ASN A 341 -12.61 -23.18 12.70
CA ASN A 341 -11.30 -23.82 12.72
C ASN A 341 -11.53 -25.29 13.09
N GLN A 342 -10.96 -26.20 12.29
CA GLN A 342 -11.13 -27.64 12.47
C GLN A 342 -10.67 -28.13 13.84
N ASP A 343 -9.70 -27.43 14.45
CA ASP A 343 -9.10 -27.81 15.73
C ASP A 343 -10.06 -27.65 16.93
N PHE A 344 -11.21 -27.00 16.76
CA PHE A 344 -12.25 -26.88 17.81
C PHE A 344 -13.37 -27.91 17.71
N VAL A 345 -13.34 -28.78 16.71
CA VAL A 345 -14.34 -29.84 16.54
C VAL A 345 -13.93 -31.05 17.37
N ASP A 346 -14.72 -31.37 18.40
CA ASP A 346 -14.52 -32.54 19.25
C ASP A 346 -15.75 -33.46 19.17
N ILE A 347 -15.71 -34.42 18.24
CA ILE A 347 -16.74 -35.45 18.11
C ILE A 347 -16.10 -36.80 18.46
N PRO A 348 -16.44 -37.38 19.63
CA PRO A 348 -15.84 -38.63 20.09
C PRO A 348 -16.27 -39.82 19.22
N GLU A 349 -15.65 -40.97 19.51
CA GLU A 349 -16.08 -42.24 18.96
C GLU A 349 -17.54 -42.58 19.35
N ASP A 350 -18.21 -43.32 18.48
CA ASP A 350 -19.55 -43.86 18.71
C ASP A 350 -19.42 -45.40 18.76
N PRO A 351 -19.27 -46.00 19.96
CA PRO A 351 -19.09 -47.45 20.10
C PRO A 351 -20.30 -48.24 19.63
N VAL A 352 -21.51 -47.67 19.74
CA VAL A 352 -22.76 -48.31 19.31
C VAL A 352 -22.78 -48.48 17.79
N ARG A 353 -22.25 -47.49 17.07
CA ARG A 353 -22.17 -47.51 15.60
C ARG A 353 -20.83 -47.98 15.04
N GLN A 354 -19.86 -48.32 15.91
CA GLN A 354 -18.50 -48.70 15.55
C GLN A 354 -17.78 -47.63 14.71
N LEU A 355 -17.99 -46.36 15.06
CA LEU A 355 -17.37 -45.23 14.36
C LEU A 355 -16.27 -44.64 15.24
N GLY A 356 -15.08 -44.45 14.68
CA GLY A 356 -13.99 -43.75 15.36
C GLY A 356 -14.29 -42.27 15.59
N ALA A 357 -13.45 -41.65 16.43
CA ALA A 357 -13.44 -40.21 16.64
C ALA A 357 -13.22 -39.46 15.31
N VAL A 358 -13.80 -38.26 15.20
CA VAL A 358 -13.67 -37.44 14.00
C VAL A 358 -12.27 -36.83 13.95
N THR A 359 -11.65 -36.88 12.77
CA THR A 359 -10.33 -36.31 12.52
C THR A 359 -10.42 -35.10 11.60
N ARG A 360 -9.41 -34.23 11.63
CA ARG A 360 -9.32 -33.06 10.74
C ARG A 360 -9.49 -33.40 9.25
N PRO A 361 -8.85 -34.44 8.68
CA PRO A 361 -9.09 -34.84 7.30
C PRO A 361 -10.55 -35.21 7.00
N MET A 362 -11.29 -35.78 7.96
CA MET A 362 -12.72 -36.08 7.79
C MET A 362 -13.58 -34.81 7.77
N ILE A 363 -13.22 -33.80 8.59
CA ILE A 363 -13.86 -32.48 8.60
C ILE A 363 -13.61 -31.79 7.25
N ASP A 364 -12.36 -31.75 6.80
CA ASP A 364 -11.96 -31.17 5.52
C ASP A 364 -12.71 -31.81 4.35
N GLN A 365 -12.79 -33.15 4.33
CA GLN A 365 -13.53 -33.88 3.30
C GLN A 365 -15.04 -33.58 3.34
N THR A 366 -15.62 -33.39 4.52
CA THR A 366 -17.04 -33.05 4.69
C THR A 366 -17.32 -31.67 4.11
N ILE A 367 -16.49 -30.67 4.44
CA ILE A 367 -16.62 -29.31 3.91
C ILE A 367 -16.40 -29.29 2.40
N ARG A 368 -15.36 -29.96 1.89
CA ARG A 368 -15.10 -30.07 0.43
C ARG A 368 -16.25 -30.73 -0.33
N THR A 369 -16.86 -31.76 0.26
CA THR A 369 -18.03 -32.42 -0.34
C THR A 369 -19.20 -31.45 -0.42
N TYR A 370 -19.45 -30.68 0.64
CA TYR A 370 -20.50 -29.67 0.64
C TYR A 370 -20.24 -28.54 -0.37
N ASP A 371 -19.00 -28.04 -0.42
CA ASP A 371 -18.55 -27.03 -1.37
C ASP A 371 -18.80 -27.46 -2.82
N SER A 372 -18.54 -28.73 -3.14
CA SER A 372 -18.76 -29.28 -4.49
C SER A 372 -20.23 -29.25 -4.96
N LEU A 373 -21.19 -29.08 -4.06
CA LEU A 373 -22.63 -29.03 -4.37
C LEU A 373 -23.13 -27.62 -4.68
N ILE A 374 -22.34 -26.59 -4.37
CA ILE A 374 -22.80 -25.20 -4.42
C ILE A 374 -22.02 -24.45 -5.49
N ASN A 375 -22.73 -23.80 -6.40
CA ASN A 375 -22.11 -23.03 -7.48
C ASN A 375 -21.84 -21.59 -7.03
N ARG A 376 -20.66 -21.04 -7.39
CA ARG A 376 -20.21 -19.65 -7.13
C ARG A 376 -19.94 -19.27 -5.66
N ILE A 377 -20.06 -20.20 -4.72
CA ILE A 377 -19.75 -19.98 -3.31
C ILE A 377 -18.72 -21.01 -2.89
N ASP A 378 -17.56 -20.53 -2.43
CA ASP A 378 -16.53 -21.38 -1.83
C ASP A 378 -16.66 -21.34 -0.29
N VAL A 379 -16.52 -22.46 0.40
CA VAL A 379 -16.48 -22.54 1.87
C VAL A 379 -15.08 -22.98 2.32
N LEU A 380 -14.41 -22.13 3.09
CA LEU A 380 -13.08 -22.38 3.62
C LEU A 380 -13.07 -22.22 5.14
N THR A 381 -12.22 -22.97 5.83
CA THR A 381 -11.92 -22.67 7.23
C THR A 381 -10.89 -21.55 7.35
N TRP A 382 -10.79 -20.94 8.53
CA TRP A 382 -9.73 -19.98 8.80
C TRP A 382 -8.33 -20.61 8.64
N ALA A 383 -8.16 -21.86 9.05
CA ALA A 383 -6.88 -22.54 8.90
C ALA A 383 -6.53 -22.72 7.41
N ASP A 384 -7.50 -23.15 6.59
CA ASP A 384 -7.29 -23.37 5.15
C ASP A 384 -6.93 -22.07 4.41
N LEU A 385 -7.57 -20.96 4.77
CA LEU A 385 -7.24 -19.63 4.25
C LEU A 385 -5.80 -19.25 4.59
N LEU A 386 -5.42 -19.33 5.86
CA LEU A 386 -4.10 -18.90 6.32
C LEU A 386 -2.98 -19.80 5.77
N ASP A 387 -3.23 -21.11 5.66
CA ASP A 387 -2.29 -22.06 5.06
C ASP A 387 -2.16 -21.84 3.55
N SER A 388 -3.22 -21.42 2.86
CA SER A 388 -3.15 -21.03 1.45
C SER A 388 -2.39 -19.73 1.25
N ALA A 389 -2.63 -18.73 2.10
CA ALA A 389 -1.91 -17.46 2.08
C ALA A 389 -0.42 -17.65 2.39
N GLU A 390 -0.08 -18.51 3.35
CA GLU A 390 1.32 -18.81 3.68
C GLU A 390 2.02 -19.50 2.52
N ARG A 391 1.37 -20.46 1.86
CA ARG A 391 1.90 -21.11 0.65
C ARG A 391 2.15 -20.09 -0.47
N SER A 392 1.23 -19.15 -0.69
CA SER A 392 1.42 -18.06 -1.66
C SER A 392 2.66 -17.21 -1.34
N LEU A 393 2.88 -16.87 -0.07
CA LEU A 393 4.07 -16.10 0.33
C LEU A 393 5.37 -16.88 0.17
N ARG A 394 5.36 -18.21 0.38
CA ARG A 394 6.54 -19.05 0.15
C ARG A 394 6.92 -19.04 -1.32
N PHE A 395 5.93 -19.22 -2.20
CA PHE A 395 6.10 -19.14 -3.64
C PHE A 395 6.63 -17.77 -4.10
N GLU A 396 6.07 -16.67 -3.59
CA GLU A 396 6.60 -15.31 -3.84
C GLU A 396 8.07 -15.17 -3.41
N SER A 397 8.44 -15.77 -2.29
CA SER A 397 9.82 -15.69 -1.77
C SER A 397 10.81 -16.49 -2.60
N GLU A 398 10.41 -17.67 -3.09
CA GLU A 398 11.22 -18.53 -3.95
C GLU A 398 11.49 -17.82 -5.29
N ILE A 399 10.47 -17.22 -5.89
CA ILE A 399 10.60 -16.41 -7.10
C ILE A 399 11.57 -15.24 -6.90
N SER A 400 11.40 -14.45 -5.83
CA SER A 400 12.30 -13.32 -5.55
C SER A 400 13.75 -13.75 -5.31
N ALA A 401 13.98 -14.94 -4.75
CA ALA A 401 15.32 -15.49 -4.55
C ALA A 401 15.98 -15.92 -5.86
N ASP A 402 15.23 -16.54 -6.77
CA ASP A 402 15.73 -16.97 -8.08
C ASP A 402 16.15 -15.78 -8.95
N TYR A 403 15.36 -14.70 -8.98
CA TYR A 403 15.72 -13.46 -9.69
C TYR A 403 16.94 -12.74 -9.11
N ALA A 404 17.19 -12.85 -7.80
CA ALA A 404 18.38 -12.27 -7.18
C ALA A 404 19.67 -13.08 -7.48
N SER A 405 19.52 -14.36 -7.86
CA SER A 405 20.64 -15.27 -8.14
C SER A 405 21.08 -15.28 -9.62
N THR A 406 20.20 -14.88 -10.54
CA THR A 406 20.37 -14.95 -11.99
C THR A 406 20.66 -13.58 -12.60
N GLY A 407 21.69 -12.88 -12.11
CA GLY A 407 22.11 -11.58 -12.66
C GLY A 407 22.60 -11.63 -14.11
N ASP A 408 21.69 -11.89 -15.06
CA ASP A 408 21.89 -11.87 -16.50
C ASP A 408 21.47 -10.50 -17.03
N ASP A 409 22.47 -9.75 -17.51
CA ASP A 409 22.30 -8.60 -18.40
C ASP A 409 21.64 -9.07 -19.71
N PRO A 410 20.41 -8.62 -20.05
CA PRO A 410 19.85 -8.90 -21.35
C PRO A 410 20.35 -7.87 -22.36
N ASP A 411 21.68 -7.69 -22.51
CA ASP A 411 22.24 -6.89 -23.61
C ASP A 411 23.77 -7.10 -23.84
N SER A 412 24.25 -8.34 -23.84
CA SER A 412 25.63 -8.63 -24.28
C SER A 412 25.76 -9.90 -25.13
N SER A 413 25.16 -9.89 -26.32
CA SER A 413 25.64 -10.72 -27.43
C SER A 413 25.36 -10.06 -28.79
N ALA A 414 26.01 -8.92 -29.00
CA ALA A 414 26.35 -8.46 -30.34
C ALA A 414 27.84 -8.77 -30.60
N GLY A 415 28.10 -9.63 -31.58
CA GLY A 415 29.41 -10.10 -32.00
C GLY A 415 29.26 -11.52 -32.53
N ASP A 416 28.77 -11.67 -33.76
CA ASP A 416 29.63 -11.75 -34.97
C ASP A 416 30.52 -12.99 -34.91
N ASP A 417 30.06 -14.06 -35.55
CA ASP A 417 30.95 -14.92 -36.32
C ASP A 417 30.17 -15.61 -37.45
N SER A 418 30.84 -15.56 -38.60
CA SER A 418 30.52 -15.96 -39.96
C SER A 418 30.12 -17.42 -40.18
N GLU A 419 29.33 -17.60 -41.25
CA GLU A 419 29.39 -18.67 -42.26
C GLU A 419 29.64 -20.12 -41.79
N GLU A 420 28.61 -20.97 -41.92
CA GLU A 420 28.69 -22.21 -42.71
C GLU A 420 27.28 -22.82 -42.86
N GLU A 421 26.77 -22.85 -44.10
CA GLU A 421 25.68 -23.76 -44.50
C GLU A 421 26.18 -25.21 -44.40
N PRO A 422 25.31 -26.15 -44.02
CA PRO A 422 24.84 -27.05 -45.06
C PRO A 422 23.35 -27.43 -44.98
N ASP A 423 22.78 -27.59 -46.17
CA ASP A 423 21.68 -28.48 -46.55
C ASP A 423 21.52 -29.71 -45.62
N ASN A 424 20.31 -29.96 -45.11
CA ASN A 424 19.48 -31.06 -45.64
C ASN A 424 18.10 -31.14 -45.00
N ASP A 425 17.11 -31.30 -45.86
CA ASP A 425 15.85 -32.05 -45.71
C ASP A 425 15.72 -32.95 -44.45
N GLN A 426 14.67 -32.74 -43.65
CA GLN A 426 13.57 -33.70 -43.50
C GLN A 426 12.57 -33.26 -42.41
N ASN A 427 11.36 -32.96 -42.85
CA ASN A 427 10.15 -32.89 -42.05
C ASN A 427 9.66 -34.34 -41.79
N PRO A 428 9.22 -34.68 -40.57
CA PRO A 428 7.90 -35.31 -40.52
C PRO A 428 7.04 -34.82 -39.35
N THR A 429 5.80 -34.51 -39.73
CA THR A 429 4.60 -34.45 -38.90
C THR A 429 4.40 -35.73 -38.09
N LEU A 430 4.02 -35.60 -36.82
CA LEU A 430 3.44 -36.66 -36.02
C LEU A 430 2.20 -36.12 -35.30
N PHE A 431 1.05 -36.34 -35.95
CA PHE A 431 -0.15 -36.78 -35.25
C PHE A 431 -0.13 -38.31 -35.33
N ASP A 432 -0.08 -38.96 -34.17
CA ASP A 432 -0.80 -40.18 -33.83
C ASP A 432 -0.89 -40.29 -32.30
#